data_AF-A0A672MV52-F1
#
_entry.id   AF-A0A672MV52-F1
#
_cell.length_a   1.000
_cell.length_b   1.000
_cell.length_c   1.000
_cell.angle_alpha   90.00
_cell.angle_beta   90.00
_cell.angle_gamma   90.00
#
_symmetry.space_group_name_H-M   'P 1'
#
loop_
_entity.id
_entity.type
_entity.pdbx_description
1 polymer ?
#
loop_
_entity_poly.entity_id
_entity_poly.type
_entity_poly.pdbx_seq_one_letter_code
_entity_poly.pdbx_strand_id
1 'polypeptide(L)'
;MVFCFSVGSDLCSYDVPPDTYSSHRNRTTKCPTLPVHPSASLPVFHRCIPVDISCYAKFAEAFITFVSDNSVVHRVIAGVMTSREIIMGLCLLALVLSLILMVVIRYISVVLVWILTAVVVVGSIGGTGILWWLYVDQSKSVDVTLPALELEVAKDNQKALLIYAIAATVFTVILLLLMFFMRKRVALTIALFHVAGKVFTHLPLLALQPVWTFLTLMLFWVYWITVLLFLGSAGSPVQNNQTGLVEFRMDGPLQYMVWYHAVGLIWISEFILACQQMTVAGAVVTYYFTRDKSQMPFTPIVSSVLRLMRYHLGTVVKGAFIITLVEIPRLILTYIHSQLKGRENACARCMLKACICCLWCLEKCLAYLNMVSHMWMSLFLHRNRFGEM
;
A
#
# COMPACT_ATOMS: atom_id res chain seq x y z
N MET A 1 22.01 26.01 -34.98
CA MET A 1 22.82 27.14 -35.48
C MET A 1 23.76 27.76 -34.44
N VAL A 2 23.38 27.84 -33.15
CA VAL A 2 24.30 28.29 -32.08
C VAL A 2 25.60 27.47 -32.04
N PHE A 3 25.53 26.16 -32.31
CA PHE A 3 26.69 25.26 -32.38
C PHE A 3 27.64 25.56 -33.56
N CYS A 4 27.11 26.01 -34.70
CA CYS A 4 27.90 26.35 -35.89
C CYS A 4 28.71 27.62 -35.66
N PHE A 5 28.09 28.65 -35.06
CA PHE A 5 28.77 29.93 -34.78
C PHE A 5 29.71 29.89 -33.57
N SER A 6 29.44 29.04 -32.58
CA SER A 6 30.29 28.93 -31.37
C SER A 6 31.45 27.93 -31.50
N VAL A 7 31.29 26.88 -32.32
CA VAL A 7 32.27 25.79 -32.44
C VAL A 7 32.88 25.71 -33.85
N GLY A 8 32.38 26.48 -34.83
CA GLY A 8 32.86 26.43 -36.23
C GLY A 8 32.43 25.17 -36.98
N SER A 9 31.39 24.46 -36.49
CA SER A 9 30.92 23.20 -37.07
C SER A 9 29.94 23.43 -38.22
N ASP A 10 30.20 22.84 -39.39
CA ASP A 10 29.34 22.93 -40.59
C ASP A 10 28.05 22.07 -40.50
N LEU A 11 27.84 21.32 -39.41
CA LEU A 11 26.66 20.47 -39.24
C LEU A 11 25.37 21.30 -39.01
N CYS A 12 24.50 21.31 -40.03
CA CYS A 12 23.16 21.93 -40.00
C CYS A 12 22.04 20.93 -39.71
N SER A 13 22.24 19.64 -40.00
CA SER A 13 21.24 18.58 -39.88
C SER A 13 21.87 17.33 -39.26
N TYR A 14 21.13 16.68 -38.36
CA TYR A 14 21.52 15.44 -37.70
C TYR A 14 21.14 14.18 -38.52
N ASP A 15 20.49 14.34 -39.67
CA ASP A 15 20.07 13.23 -40.55
C ASP A 15 21.23 12.64 -41.36
N VAL A 16 22.39 13.29 -41.35
CA VAL A 16 23.60 12.89 -42.08
C VAL A 16 24.68 12.53 -41.07
N PRO A 17 25.27 11.32 -41.14
CA PRO A 17 26.36 10.91 -40.27
C PRO A 17 27.55 11.90 -40.35
N PRO A 18 28.22 12.21 -39.22
CA PRO A 18 29.29 13.21 -39.20
C PRO A 18 30.45 12.92 -40.17
N ASP A 19 30.73 11.64 -40.44
CA ASP A 19 31.78 11.14 -41.31
C ASP A 19 31.51 11.38 -42.81
N THR A 20 30.24 11.47 -43.21
CA THR A 20 29.82 11.66 -44.62
C THR A 20 29.30 13.07 -44.90
N TYR A 21 29.27 13.94 -43.90
CA TYR A 21 28.66 15.26 -44.00
C TYR A 21 29.33 16.18 -45.04
N SER A 22 30.67 16.12 -45.16
CA SER A 22 31.44 16.96 -46.09
C SER A 22 31.18 16.65 -47.56
N SER A 23 30.89 15.39 -47.89
CA SER A 23 30.68 14.88 -49.24
C SER A 23 29.18 14.75 -49.63
N HIS A 24 28.27 15.00 -48.69
CA HIS A 24 26.84 14.80 -48.91
C HIS A 24 26.26 15.85 -49.88
N ARG A 25 25.71 15.38 -51.02
CA ARG A 25 25.22 16.21 -52.13
C ARG A 25 24.10 17.19 -51.74
N ASN A 26 23.35 16.89 -50.69
CA ASN A 26 22.22 17.67 -50.19
C ASN A 26 22.52 18.45 -48.88
N ARG A 27 23.79 18.69 -48.56
CA ARG A 27 24.17 19.40 -47.32
C ARG A 27 23.55 20.81 -47.22
N THR A 28 23.48 21.53 -48.33
CA THR A 28 22.99 22.92 -48.38
C THR A 28 21.47 23.04 -48.38
N THR A 29 20.75 22.03 -48.88
CA THR A 29 19.28 22.03 -48.93
C THR A 29 18.62 21.65 -47.60
N LYS A 30 19.39 21.07 -46.69
CA LYS A 30 18.95 20.66 -45.35
C LYS A 30 19.22 21.71 -44.27
N CYS A 31 19.98 22.77 -44.58
CA CYS A 31 20.16 23.90 -43.67
C CYS A 31 18.93 24.81 -43.72
N PRO A 32 18.47 25.35 -42.57
CA PRO A 32 17.39 26.33 -42.54
C PRO A 32 17.80 27.65 -43.25
N THR A 33 16.85 28.32 -43.89
CA THR A 33 17.05 29.63 -44.51
C THR A 33 17.18 30.72 -43.45
N LEU A 34 18.12 31.66 -43.65
CA LEU A 34 18.34 32.79 -42.74
C LEU A 34 17.24 33.87 -42.92
N PRO A 35 16.84 34.59 -41.86
CA PRO A 35 17.35 34.51 -40.49
C PRO A 35 16.68 33.41 -39.65
N VAL A 36 17.48 32.58 -38.98
CA VAL A 36 16.99 31.62 -37.99
C VAL A 36 16.77 32.37 -36.69
N HIS A 37 15.50 32.59 -36.32
CA HIS A 37 15.17 33.17 -35.03
C HIS A 37 15.69 32.29 -33.89
N PRO A 38 16.19 32.89 -32.79
CA PRO A 38 16.62 32.11 -31.63
C PRO A 38 15.42 31.33 -31.10
N SER A 39 15.50 30.00 -31.18
CA SER A 39 14.53 29.14 -30.51
C SER A 39 14.77 29.26 -29.01
N ALA A 40 13.93 30.01 -28.31
CA ALA A 40 13.85 29.89 -26.87
C ALA A 40 13.36 28.46 -26.59
N SER A 41 14.26 27.60 -26.14
CA SER A 41 13.94 26.23 -25.76
C SER A 41 13.98 26.12 -24.25
N LEU A 42 12.94 25.56 -23.66
CA LEU A 42 12.97 25.20 -22.25
C LEU A 42 13.64 23.82 -22.12
N PRO A 43 14.68 23.66 -21.28
CA PRO A 43 15.22 22.36 -20.99
C PRO A 43 14.26 21.63 -20.03
N VAL A 44 13.61 20.57 -20.51
CA VAL A 44 12.73 19.71 -19.70
C VAL A 44 13.17 18.27 -19.88
N PHE A 45 13.45 17.58 -18.77
CA PHE A 45 14.03 16.22 -18.76
C PHE A 45 15.29 16.07 -19.65
N HIS A 46 16.20 17.04 -19.62
CA HIS A 46 17.41 17.09 -20.49
C HIS A 46 17.12 17.10 -22.00
N ARG A 47 15.90 17.47 -22.39
CA ARG A 47 15.50 17.67 -23.79
C ARG A 47 15.05 19.10 -24.02
N CYS A 48 15.32 19.61 -25.21
CA CYS A 48 14.89 20.94 -25.63
C CYS A 48 13.44 20.86 -26.12
N ILE A 49 12.53 21.59 -25.47
CA ILE A 49 11.15 21.72 -25.91
C ILE A 49 10.87 23.17 -26.36
N PRO A 50 10.07 23.39 -27.41
CA PRO A 50 9.76 24.74 -27.90
C PRO A 50 8.94 25.52 -26.86
N VAL A 51 9.19 26.81 -26.67
CA VAL A 51 8.37 27.64 -25.77
C VAL A 51 6.98 27.95 -26.32
N ASP A 52 6.82 27.89 -27.64
CA ASP A 52 5.57 28.26 -28.30
C ASP A 52 4.46 27.23 -28.03
N ILE A 53 3.44 27.68 -27.31
CA ILE A 53 2.26 26.89 -26.93
C ILE A 53 1.55 26.32 -28.18
N SER A 54 1.61 27.03 -29.31
CA SER A 54 1.06 26.60 -30.60
C SER A 54 1.70 25.32 -31.15
N CYS A 55 2.97 25.05 -30.81
CA CYS A 55 3.68 23.84 -31.22
C CYS A 55 3.12 22.60 -30.49
N TYR A 56 2.57 22.79 -29.29
CA TYR A 56 1.89 21.74 -28.54
C TYR A 56 0.44 21.54 -28.95
N ALA A 57 -0.12 22.30 -29.89
CA ALA A 57 -1.53 22.14 -30.27
C ALA A 57 -1.81 20.70 -30.74
N LYS A 58 -0.93 20.12 -31.57
CA LYS A 58 -1.03 18.72 -32.00
C LYS A 58 -0.79 17.71 -30.88
N PHE A 59 0.11 18.02 -29.94
CA PHE A 59 0.36 17.17 -28.77
C PHE A 59 -0.82 17.20 -27.79
N ALA A 60 -1.40 18.37 -27.55
CA ALA A 60 -2.58 18.57 -26.71
C ALA A 60 -3.79 17.88 -27.33
N GLU A 61 -3.98 17.98 -28.65
CA GLU A 61 -4.99 17.22 -29.39
C GLU A 61 -4.76 15.72 -29.20
N ALA A 62 -3.58 15.19 -29.51
CA ALA A 62 -3.26 13.77 -29.33
C ALA A 62 -3.39 13.28 -27.88
N PHE A 63 -3.00 14.11 -26.90
CA PHE A 63 -3.14 13.81 -25.47
C PHE A 63 -4.61 13.79 -25.06
N ILE A 64 -5.41 14.75 -25.52
CA ILE A 64 -6.86 14.79 -25.29
C ILE A 64 -7.52 13.58 -25.95
N THR A 65 -7.14 13.19 -27.16
CA THR A 65 -7.66 11.97 -27.83
C THR A 65 -7.28 10.72 -27.05
N PHE A 66 -6.02 10.58 -26.61
CA PHE A 66 -5.57 9.43 -25.82
C PHE A 66 -6.28 9.32 -24.46
N VAL A 67 -6.48 10.47 -23.78
CA VAL A 67 -7.22 10.53 -22.52
C VAL A 67 -8.70 10.25 -22.76
N SER A 68 -9.30 10.78 -23.83
CA SER A 68 -10.70 10.55 -24.24
C SER A 68 -10.97 9.09 -24.60
N ASP A 69 -10.08 8.46 -25.36
CA ASP A 69 -10.17 7.04 -25.74
C ASP A 69 -10.11 6.14 -24.50
N ASN A 70 -9.30 6.52 -23.51
CA ASN A 70 -9.31 5.89 -22.19
C ASN A 70 -10.36 6.51 -21.29
N SER A 71 -11.62 6.14 -21.49
CA SER A 71 -12.77 6.59 -20.68
C SER A 71 -12.54 6.55 -19.16
N VAL A 72 -11.70 5.62 -18.67
CA VAL A 72 -11.26 5.52 -17.28
C VAL A 72 -10.34 6.67 -16.87
N VAL A 73 -9.31 6.96 -17.67
CA VAL A 73 -8.31 8.01 -17.38
C VAL A 73 -8.97 9.39 -17.41
N HIS A 74 -9.79 9.66 -18.43
CA HIS A 74 -10.55 10.92 -18.51
C HIS A 74 -11.44 11.11 -17.27
N ARG A 75 -12.20 10.08 -16.87
CA ARG A 75 -13.06 10.12 -15.68
C ARG A 75 -12.26 10.39 -14.40
N VAL A 76 -11.09 9.78 -14.24
CA VAL A 76 -10.25 9.96 -13.04
C VAL A 76 -9.70 11.39 -12.99
N ILE A 77 -9.11 11.88 -14.07
CA ILE A 77 -8.50 13.22 -14.09
C ILE A 77 -9.56 14.31 -13.93
N ALA A 78 -10.66 14.24 -14.68
CA ALA A 78 -11.76 15.20 -14.58
C ALA A 78 -12.37 15.18 -13.17
N GLY A 79 -12.51 13.99 -12.57
CA GLY A 79 -12.98 13.83 -11.19
C GLY A 79 -12.05 14.50 -10.18
N VAL A 80 -10.74 14.26 -10.27
CA VAL A 80 -9.73 14.86 -9.36
C VAL A 80 -9.69 16.38 -9.50
N MET A 81 -9.67 16.90 -10.72
CA MET A 81 -9.58 18.34 -10.97
C MET A 81 -10.81 19.09 -10.46
N THR A 82 -12.01 18.53 -10.64
CA THR A 82 -13.27 19.14 -10.18
C THR A 82 -13.39 19.13 -8.65
N SER A 83 -12.84 18.10 -7.99
CA SER A 83 -13.04 17.87 -6.56
C SER A 83 -11.79 18.13 -5.71
N ARG A 84 -10.75 18.79 -6.24
CA ARG A 84 -9.44 18.94 -5.58
C ARG A 84 -9.52 19.52 -4.15
N GLU A 85 -10.35 20.54 -3.93
CA GLU A 85 -10.50 21.17 -2.60
C GLU A 85 -11.21 20.24 -1.62
N ILE A 86 -12.21 19.49 -2.11
CA ILE A 86 -12.93 18.48 -1.33
C ILE A 86 -12.00 17.31 -1.00
N ILE A 87 -11.20 16.84 -1.96
CA ILE A 87 -10.21 15.77 -1.75
C ILE A 87 -9.18 16.20 -0.69
N MET A 88 -8.62 17.41 -0.80
CA MET A 88 -7.67 17.91 0.20
C MET A 88 -8.33 18.04 1.59
N GLY A 89 -9.57 18.53 1.64
CA GLY A 89 -10.35 18.60 2.87
C GLY A 89 -10.60 17.21 3.50
N LEU A 90 -10.99 16.23 2.70
CA LEU A 90 -11.20 14.84 3.14
C LEU A 90 -9.91 14.17 3.58
N CYS A 91 -8.78 14.41 2.89
CA CYS A 91 -7.48 13.90 3.29
C CYS A 91 -7.03 14.50 4.62
N LEU A 92 -7.19 15.81 4.81
CA LEU A 92 -6.86 16.47 6.08
C LEU A 92 -7.76 15.98 7.21
N LEU A 93 -9.07 15.88 6.96
CA LEU A 93 -10.04 15.34 7.90
C LEU A 93 -9.68 13.89 8.26
N ALA A 94 -9.34 13.05 7.29
CA ALA A 94 -8.92 11.67 7.51
C ALA A 94 -7.64 11.60 8.36
N LEU A 95 -6.67 12.48 8.11
CA LEU A 95 -5.45 12.60 8.93
C LEU A 95 -5.80 12.97 10.37
N VAL A 96 -6.59 14.01 10.59
CA VAL A 96 -7.02 14.44 11.92
C VAL A 96 -7.82 13.34 12.62
N LEU A 97 -8.78 12.73 11.93
CA LEU A 97 -9.55 11.60 12.47
C LEU A 97 -8.66 10.40 12.78
N SER A 98 -7.63 10.11 11.99
CA SER A 98 -6.69 9.02 12.26
C SER A 98 -5.86 9.28 13.53
N LEU A 99 -5.46 10.54 13.77
CA LEU A 99 -4.76 10.96 14.99
C LEU A 99 -5.69 10.89 16.20
N ILE A 100 -6.92 11.38 16.07
CA ILE A 100 -7.95 11.27 17.11
C ILE A 100 -8.25 9.81 17.40
N LEU A 101 -8.47 8.98 16.37
CA LEU A 101 -8.76 7.55 16.52
C LEU A 101 -7.60 6.82 17.19
N MET A 102 -6.36 7.13 16.87
CA MET A 102 -5.19 6.57 17.55
C MET A 102 -5.20 6.89 19.06
N VAL A 103 -5.58 8.12 19.44
CA VAL A 103 -5.74 8.51 20.85
C VAL A 103 -6.97 7.87 21.50
N VAL A 104 -8.10 7.83 20.79
CA VAL A 104 -9.38 7.32 21.28
C VAL A 104 -9.36 5.80 21.44
N ILE A 105 -8.79 5.05 20.50
CA ILE A 105 -8.59 3.58 20.59
C ILE A 105 -7.87 3.23 21.89
N ARG A 106 -6.97 4.09 22.38
CA ARG A 106 -6.27 3.83 23.65
C ARG A 106 -7.23 3.82 24.85
N TYR A 107 -8.15 4.77 24.95
CA TYR A 107 -9.10 4.85 26.05
C TYR A 107 -10.24 3.83 25.90
N ILE A 108 -10.70 3.66 24.66
CA ILE A 108 -11.81 2.75 24.37
C ILE A 108 -11.32 1.31 24.30
N SER A 109 -10.03 0.99 24.08
CA SER A 109 -9.56 -0.41 23.89
C SER A 109 -10.01 -1.37 24.99
N VAL A 110 -10.00 -0.95 26.26
CA VAL A 110 -10.51 -1.76 27.38
C VAL A 110 -12.02 -1.95 27.26
N VAL A 111 -12.75 -0.85 27.07
CA VAL A 111 -14.22 -0.85 26.91
C VAL A 111 -14.64 -1.64 25.66
N LEU A 112 -13.90 -1.52 24.56
CA LEU A 112 -14.11 -2.19 23.28
C LEU A 112 -14.01 -3.69 23.43
N VAL A 113 -12.98 -4.18 24.14
CA VAL A 113 -12.83 -5.62 24.41
C VAL A 113 -14.02 -6.14 25.21
N TRP A 114 -14.48 -5.41 26.23
CA TRP A 114 -15.67 -5.79 27.00
C TRP A 114 -16.96 -5.72 26.19
N ILE A 115 -17.15 -4.68 25.38
CA ILE A 115 -18.32 -4.54 24.49
C ILE A 115 -18.35 -5.66 23.46
N LEU A 116 -17.24 -5.92 22.75
CA LEU A 116 -17.17 -6.99 21.75
C LEU A 116 -17.41 -8.37 22.39
N THR A 117 -16.83 -8.61 23.57
CA THR A 117 -17.07 -9.82 24.36
C THR A 117 -18.55 -9.94 24.72
N ALA A 118 -19.17 -8.88 25.22
CA ALA A 118 -20.59 -8.86 25.59
C ALA A 118 -21.51 -9.06 24.38
N VAL A 119 -21.25 -8.39 23.26
CA VAL A 119 -22.01 -8.51 22.02
C VAL A 119 -21.94 -9.94 21.48
N VAL A 120 -20.76 -10.56 21.47
CA VAL A 120 -20.60 -11.96 21.02
C VAL A 120 -21.38 -12.92 21.94
N VAL A 121 -21.32 -12.72 23.26
CA VAL A 121 -22.05 -13.57 24.22
C VAL A 121 -23.56 -13.39 24.09
N VAL A 122 -24.04 -12.15 24.15
CA VAL A 122 -25.47 -11.83 24.09
C VAL A 122 -26.04 -12.21 22.73
N GLY A 123 -25.34 -11.91 21.63
CA GLY A 123 -25.75 -12.28 20.28
C GLY A 123 -25.81 -13.79 20.07
N SER A 124 -24.86 -14.55 20.63
CA SER A 124 -24.85 -16.01 20.54
C SER A 124 -25.97 -16.65 21.37
N ILE A 125 -26.17 -16.21 22.62
CA ILE A 125 -27.26 -16.70 23.48
C ILE A 125 -28.62 -16.30 22.90
N GLY A 126 -28.76 -15.05 22.45
CA GLY A 126 -29.98 -14.52 21.85
C GLY A 126 -30.34 -15.22 20.54
N GLY A 127 -29.37 -15.41 19.64
CA GLY A 127 -29.58 -16.11 18.37
C GLY A 127 -30.02 -17.56 18.58
N THR A 128 -29.36 -18.27 19.50
CA THR A 128 -29.75 -19.65 19.85
C THR A 128 -31.13 -19.67 20.53
N GLY A 129 -31.44 -18.71 21.41
CA GLY A 129 -32.76 -18.58 22.04
C GLY A 129 -33.90 -18.32 21.04
N ILE A 130 -33.68 -17.44 20.06
CA ILE A 130 -34.65 -17.15 19.00
C ILE A 130 -34.89 -18.39 18.12
N LEU A 131 -33.84 -19.14 17.76
CA LEU A 131 -33.98 -20.38 16.99
C LEU A 131 -34.80 -21.43 17.75
N TRP A 132 -34.59 -21.57 19.06
CA TRP A 132 -35.41 -22.46 19.89
C TRP A 132 -36.85 -21.98 20.03
N TRP A 133 -37.06 -20.67 20.17
CA TRP A 133 -38.41 -20.09 20.21
C TRP A 133 -39.17 -20.36 18.90
N LEU A 134 -38.53 -20.11 17.74
CA LEU A 134 -39.12 -20.38 16.42
C LEU A 134 -39.43 -21.86 16.22
N TYR A 135 -38.55 -22.76 16.70
CA TYR A 135 -38.83 -24.20 16.66
C TYR A 135 -40.08 -24.57 17.47
N VAL A 136 -40.22 -24.04 18.68
CA VAL A 136 -41.40 -24.31 19.54
C VAL A 136 -42.68 -23.70 18.96
N ASP A 137 -42.61 -22.47 18.45
CA ASP A 137 -43.75 -21.80 17.82
C ASP A 137 -44.25 -22.57 16.59
N GLN A 138 -43.32 -22.98 15.72
CA GLN A 138 -43.65 -23.78 14.54
C GLN A 138 -44.13 -25.19 14.91
N SER A 139 -43.63 -25.79 16.00
CA SER A 139 -44.14 -27.08 16.47
C SER A 139 -45.60 -26.99 16.94
N LYS A 140 -45.99 -25.88 17.58
CA LYS A 140 -47.39 -25.65 18.02
C LYS A 140 -48.32 -25.36 16.85
N SER A 141 -47.87 -24.63 15.83
CA SER A 141 -48.71 -24.30 14.67
C SER A 141 -48.94 -25.48 13.73
N VAL A 142 -47.97 -26.40 13.63
CA VAL A 142 -48.09 -27.64 12.85
C VAL A 142 -49.13 -28.61 13.44
N ASP A 143 -49.31 -28.65 14.76
CA ASP A 143 -50.28 -29.52 15.43
C ASP A 143 -51.74 -29.04 15.28
N VAL A 144 -51.98 -27.77 14.96
CA VAL A 144 -53.30 -27.15 15.16
C VAL A 144 -54.12 -27.00 13.86
N THR A 145 -53.54 -26.76 12.68
CA THR A 145 -54.37 -26.43 11.48
C THR A 145 -53.63 -26.47 10.12
N LEU A 146 -53.27 -27.62 9.53
CA LEU A 146 -52.73 -27.64 8.15
C LEU A 146 -53.26 -28.77 7.24
N PRO A 147 -53.62 -28.49 5.97
CA PRO A 147 -53.96 -29.47 4.96
C PRO A 147 -52.73 -30.29 4.50
N ALA A 148 -52.95 -31.51 3.99
CA ALA A 148 -51.91 -32.53 3.79
C ALA A 148 -50.68 -32.12 2.95
N LEU A 149 -50.84 -31.22 1.97
CA LEU A 149 -49.73 -30.75 1.13
C LEU A 149 -48.83 -29.73 1.85
N GLU A 150 -49.41 -28.85 2.65
CA GLU A 150 -48.66 -27.84 3.43
C GLU A 150 -48.00 -28.46 4.67
N LEU A 151 -48.54 -29.59 5.15
CA LEU A 151 -48.01 -30.34 6.28
C LEU A 151 -46.62 -30.95 5.99
N GLU A 152 -46.41 -31.52 4.80
CA GLU A 152 -45.12 -32.09 4.39
C GLU A 152 -44.02 -31.02 4.35
N VAL A 153 -44.32 -29.84 3.77
CA VAL A 153 -43.39 -28.69 3.71
C VAL A 153 -43.11 -28.12 5.10
N ALA A 154 -44.13 -28.00 5.94
CA ALA A 154 -43.96 -27.50 7.31
C ALA A 154 -43.11 -28.45 8.17
N LYS A 155 -43.24 -29.77 7.96
CA LYS A 155 -42.48 -30.82 8.67
C LYS A 155 -41.01 -30.84 8.26
N ASP A 156 -40.71 -30.61 6.98
CA ASP A 156 -39.31 -30.50 6.52
C ASP A 156 -38.65 -29.20 6.98
N ASN A 157 -39.38 -28.09 6.99
CA ASN A 157 -38.91 -26.84 7.60
C ASN A 157 -38.66 -27.01 9.11
N GLN A 158 -39.51 -27.76 9.82
CA GLN A 158 -39.33 -28.07 11.23
C GLN A 158 -38.05 -28.90 11.47
N LYS A 159 -37.78 -29.93 10.65
CA LYS A 159 -36.53 -30.71 10.74
C LYS A 159 -35.31 -29.83 10.47
N ALA A 160 -35.38 -28.95 9.47
CA ALA A 160 -34.30 -28.01 9.17
C ALA A 160 -34.03 -27.06 10.34
N LEU A 161 -35.08 -26.46 10.92
CA LEU A 161 -34.96 -25.60 12.11
C LEU A 161 -34.37 -26.33 13.32
N LEU A 162 -34.75 -27.60 13.54
CA LEU A 162 -34.17 -28.42 14.60
C LEU A 162 -32.68 -28.67 14.39
N ILE A 163 -32.26 -28.98 13.16
CA ILE A 163 -30.85 -29.16 12.81
C ILE A 163 -30.08 -27.85 13.04
N TYR A 164 -30.61 -26.71 12.60
CA TYR A 164 -29.98 -25.41 12.81
C TYR A 164 -29.91 -25.01 14.29
N ALA A 165 -30.96 -25.30 15.08
CA ALA A 165 -30.97 -25.02 16.52
C ALA A 165 -29.93 -25.86 17.28
N ILE A 166 -29.80 -27.15 16.95
CA ILE A 166 -28.78 -28.03 17.54
C ILE A 166 -27.36 -27.59 17.12
N ALA A 167 -27.17 -27.24 15.84
CA ALA A 167 -25.88 -26.73 15.37
C ALA A 167 -25.49 -25.42 16.07
N ALA A 168 -26.46 -24.51 16.24
CA ALA A 168 -26.27 -23.24 16.94
C ALA A 168 -25.94 -23.45 18.43
N THR A 169 -26.61 -24.37 19.14
CA THR A 169 -26.27 -24.66 20.55
C THR A 169 -24.87 -25.21 20.71
N VAL A 170 -24.46 -26.15 19.86
CA VAL A 170 -23.09 -26.70 19.87
C VAL A 170 -22.06 -25.61 19.63
N PHE A 171 -22.29 -24.75 18.63
CA PHE A 171 -21.43 -23.61 18.33
C PHE A 171 -21.36 -22.61 19.49
N THR A 172 -22.49 -22.25 20.10
CA THR A 172 -22.56 -21.37 21.28
C THR A 172 -21.78 -21.96 22.46
N VAL A 173 -21.92 -23.26 22.74
CA VAL A 173 -21.18 -23.93 23.83
C VAL A 173 -19.67 -23.90 23.57
N ILE A 174 -19.23 -24.20 22.35
CA ILE A 174 -17.81 -24.14 21.97
C ILE A 174 -17.28 -22.71 22.13
N LEU A 175 -17.99 -21.70 21.65
CA LEU A 175 -17.60 -20.30 21.80
C LEU A 175 -17.49 -19.88 23.27
N LEU A 176 -18.47 -20.22 24.11
CA LEU A 176 -18.44 -19.90 25.54
C LEU A 176 -17.28 -20.59 26.26
N LEU A 177 -16.97 -21.84 25.91
CA LEU A 177 -15.79 -22.55 26.43
C LEU A 177 -14.49 -21.84 26.01
N LEU A 178 -14.34 -21.49 24.73
CA LEU A 178 -13.20 -20.73 24.24
C LEU A 178 -13.06 -19.39 24.99
N MET A 179 -14.15 -18.66 25.19
CA MET A 179 -14.14 -17.41 25.94
C MET A 179 -13.73 -17.60 27.41
N PHE A 180 -14.21 -18.67 28.05
CA PHE A 180 -13.82 -19.00 29.42
C PHE A 180 -12.32 -19.31 29.54
N PHE A 181 -11.78 -20.16 28.64
CA PHE A 181 -10.34 -20.46 28.62
C PHE A 181 -9.49 -19.22 28.29
N MET A 182 -9.96 -18.37 27.38
CA MET A 182 -9.25 -17.18 26.96
C MET A 182 -9.36 -16.03 27.97
N ARG A 183 -10.21 -16.12 29.01
CA ARG A 183 -10.38 -15.05 30.03
C ARG A 183 -9.05 -14.59 30.65
N LYS A 184 -8.15 -15.52 30.96
CA LYS A 184 -6.80 -15.19 31.46
C LYS A 184 -5.97 -14.44 30.44
N ARG A 185 -6.06 -14.82 29.15
CA ARG A 185 -5.37 -14.13 28.05
C ARG A 185 -5.96 -12.75 27.78
N VAL A 186 -7.29 -12.60 27.86
CA VAL A 186 -7.97 -11.29 27.72
C VAL A 186 -7.52 -10.32 28.81
N ALA A 187 -7.41 -10.77 30.06
CA ALA A 187 -6.88 -9.95 31.16
C ALA A 187 -5.44 -9.50 30.92
N LEU A 188 -4.57 -10.41 30.44
CA LEU A 188 -3.20 -10.06 30.05
C LEU A 188 -3.18 -9.01 28.93
N THR A 189 -3.97 -9.20 27.89
CA THR A 189 -4.06 -8.25 26.77
C THR A 189 -4.56 -6.87 27.21
N ILE A 190 -5.55 -6.81 28.11
CA ILE A 190 -6.02 -5.54 28.71
C ILE A 190 -4.89 -4.86 29.49
N ALA A 191 -4.13 -5.61 30.29
CA ALA A 191 -2.98 -5.08 31.00
C ALA A 191 -1.90 -4.54 30.04
N LEU A 192 -1.63 -5.27 28.95
CA LEU A 192 -0.70 -4.83 27.90
C LEU A 192 -1.17 -3.52 27.23
N PHE A 193 -2.46 -3.39 26.90
CA PHE A 193 -3.01 -2.15 26.35
C PHE A 193 -2.95 -0.98 27.33
N HIS A 194 -3.20 -1.23 28.61
CA HIS A 194 -3.07 -0.20 29.65
C HIS A 194 -1.61 0.28 29.77
N VAL A 195 -0.64 -0.64 29.79
CA VAL A 195 0.79 -0.32 29.81
C VAL A 195 1.22 0.41 28.55
N ALA A 196 0.86 -0.11 27.37
CA ALA A 196 1.13 0.53 26.08
C ALA A 196 0.56 1.95 26.06
N GLY A 197 -0.65 2.11 26.58
CA GLY A 197 -1.26 3.40 26.84
C GLY A 197 -0.29 4.29 27.61
N LYS A 198 0.05 3.93 28.86
CA LYS A 198 0.95 4.74 29.72
C LYS A 198 2.23 5.22 29.00
N VAL A 199 2.80 4.41 28.10
CA VAL A 199 3.96 4.82 27.29
C VAL A 199 3.67 6.07 26.43
N PHE A 200 2.55 6.14 25.72
CA PHE A 200 2.19 7.28 24.86
C PHE A 200 2.00 8.59 25.61
N THR A 201 1.55 8.55 26.88
CA THR A 201 1.46 9.76 27.72
C THR A 201 2.82 10.32 28.09
N HIS A 202 3.82 9.45 28.27
CA HIS A 202 5.19 9.86 28.57
C HIS A 202 6.03 10.12 27.31
N LEU A 203 5.64 9.54 26.18
CA LEU A 203 6.28 9.69 24.86
C LEU A 203 5.31 10.25 23.82
N PRO A 204 4.87 11.53 23.93
CA PRO A 204 3.91 12.10 22.99
C PRO A 204 4.44 12.13 21.54
N LEU A 205 5.76 12.18 21.33
CA LEU A 205 6.34 12.11 19.99
C LEU A 205 6.05 10.78 19.26
N LEU A 206 5.65 9.70 19.97
CA LEU A 206 5.33 8.41 19.34
C LEU A 206 4.08 8.53 18.45
N ALA A 207 3.18 9.46 18.81
CA ALA A 207 2.00 9.80 18.02
C ALA A 207 2.33 10.50 16.69
N LEU A 208 3.48 11.18 16.61
CA LEU A 208 3.94 11.87 15.39
C LEU A 208 4.67 10.94 14.41
N GLN A 209 5.08 9.74 14.87
CA GLN A 209 5.81 8.79 14.04
C GLN A 209 5.05 8.36 12.77
N PRO A 210 3.75 8.02 12.80
CA PRO A 210 3.00 7.67 11.58
C PRO A 210 2.91 8.84 10.58
N VAL A 211 2.83 10.08 11.07
CA VAL A 211 2.80 11.29 10.23
C VAL A 211 4.13 11.46 9.50
N TRP A 212 5.24 11.27 10.21
CA TRP A 212 6.57 11.32 9.61
C TRP A 212 6.77 10.23 8.54
N THR A 213 6.29 9.01 8.81
CA THR A 213 6.35 7.93 7.82
C THR A 213 5.50 8.24 6.58
N PHE A 214 4.30 8.78 6.77
CA PHE A 214 3.44 9.19 5.66
C PHE A 214 4.12 10.25 4.79
N LEU A 215 4.73 11.27 5.39
CA LEU A 215 5.49 12.29 4.67
C LEU A 215 6.66 11.67 3.89
N THR A 216 7.39 10.74 4.51
CA THR A 216 8.51 10.04 3.86
C THR A 216 8.03 9.20 2.66
N LEU A 217 6.91 8.48 2.80
CA LEU A 217 6.30 7.72 1.70
C LEU A 217 5.82 8.64 0.58
N MET A 218 5.22 9.79 0.90
CA MET A 218 4.80 10.78 -0.10
C MET A 218 5.98 11.35 -0.89
N LEU A 219 7.05 11.75 -0.20
CA LEU A 219 8.28 12.22 -0.85
C LEU A 219 8.90 11.14 -1.74
N PHE A 220 8.92 9.89 -1.25
CA PHE A 220 9.38 8.75 -2.03
C PHE A 220 8.53 8.53 -3.29
N TRP A 221 7.20 8.62 -3.19
CA TRP A 221 6.30 8.51 -4.34
C TRP A 221 6.57 9.60 -5.38
N VAL A 222 6.72 10.86 -4.96
CA VAL A 222 7.05 11.97 -5.86
C VAL A 222 8.39 11.73 -6.55
N TYR A 223 9.41 11.30 -5.80
CA TYR A 223 10.71 10.94 -6.36
C TYR A 223 10.60 9.77 -7.35
N TRP A 224 9.87 8.72 -7.00
CA TRP A 224 9.67 7.55 -7.84
C TRP A 224 8.98 7.89 -9.16
N ILE A 225 7.92 8.71 -9.13
CA ILE A 225 7.22 9.20 -10.33
C ILE A 225 8.15 10.06 -11.17
N THR A 226 8.94 10.94 -10.53
CA THR A 226 9.91 11.78 -11.24
C THR A 226 10.91 10.91 -11.99
N VAL A 227 11.53 9.93 -11.34
CA VAL A 227 12.45 8.98 -11.98
C VAL A 227 11.78 8.17 -13.08
N LEU A 228 10.51 7.75 -12.89
CA LEU A 228 9.74 7.06 -13.92
C LEU A 228 9.55 7.93 -15.16
N LEU A 229 9.26 9.23 -15.00
CA LEU A 229 9.15 10.18 -16.11
C LEU A 229 10.49 10.37 -16.83
N PHE A 230 11.59 10.52 -16.08
CA PHE A 230 12.93 10.60 -16.67
C PHE A 230 13.27 9.31 -17.44
N LEU A 231 12.98 8.14 -16.89
CA LEU A 231 13.18 6.85 -17.55
C LEU A 231 12.33 6.77 -18.83
N GLY A 232 11.05 7.16 -18.76
CA GLY A 232 10.13 7.35 -19.88
C GLY A 232 10.72 8.17 -21.02
N SER A 233 11.34 9.29 -20.67
CA SER A 233 11.94 10.23 -21.62
C SER A 233 13.31 9.81 -22.15
N ALA A 234 13.95 8.77 -21.59
CA ALA A 234 15.29 8.33 -21.98
C ALA A 234 15.29 7.41 -23.22
N GLY A 235 14.11 7.00 -23.71
CA GLY A 235 13.97 6.20 -24.92
C GLY A 235 14.50 6.87 -26.20
N SER A 236 14.75 6.07 -27.23
CA SER A 236 15.16 6.56 -28.55
C SER A 236 13.95 7.17 -29.28
N PRO A 237 14.09 8.35 -29.90
CA PRO A 237 12.99 8.93 -30.69
C PRO A 237 12.85 8.17 -32.01
N VAL A 238 11.68 7.58 -32.24
CA VAL A 238 11.33 6.91 -33.50
C VAL A 238 10.07 7.58 -34.05
N GLN A 239 10.14 8.10 -35.27
CA GLN A 239 8.97 8.70 -35.91
C GLN A 239 8.02 7.59 -36.37
N ASN A 240 6.77 7.67 -35.93
CA ASN A 240 5.71 6.79 -36.41
C ASN A 240 5.17 7.34 -37.74
N ASN A 241 5.33 6.56 -38.82
CA ASN A 241 4.89 6.93 -40.17
C ASN A 241 3.37 7.14 -40.29
N GLN A 242 2.56 6.57 -39.38
CA GLN A 242 1.10 6.65 -39.44
C GLN A 242 0.55 7.90 -38.75
N THR A 243 1.13 8.29 -37.62
CA THR A 243 0.67 9.43 -36.81
C THR A 243 1.50 10.68 -37.03
N GLY A 244 2.68 10.56 -37.66
CA GLY A 244 3.65 11.64 -37.80
C GLY A 244 4.26 12.09 -36.46
N LEU A 245 3.92 11.43 -35.35
CA LEU A 245 4.39 11.71 -34.00
C LEU A 245 5.70 10.97 -33.74
N VAL A 246 6.57 11.57 -32.92
CA VAL A 246 7.78 10.92 -32.44
C VAL A 246 7.42 10.12 -31.19
N GLU A 247 7.50 8.80 -31.30
CA GLU A 247 7.32 7.86 -30.19
C GLU A 247 8.67 7.54 -29.58
N PHE A 248 8.76 7.53 -28.26
CA PHE A 248 9.97 7.11 -27.55
C PHE A 248 9.93 5.60 -27.35
N ARG A 249 10.75 4.86 -28.11
CA ARG A 249 10.88 3.42 -27.92
C ARG A 249 11.93 3.11 -26.87
N MET A 250 11.55 2.23 -25.97
CA MET A 250 12.43 1.69 -24.94
C MET A 250 13.05 0.40 -25.48
N ASP A 251 14.31 0.45 -25.88
CA ASP A 251 15.01 -0.71 -26.43
C ASP A 251 16.12 -1.19 -25.48
N GLY A 252 16.30 -2.51 -25.37
CA GLY A 252 17.41 -3.13 -24.65
C GLY A 252 17.42 -2.88 -23.13
N PRO A 253 18.54 -2.44 -22.52
CA PRO A 253 18.72 -2.30 -21.07
C PRO A 253 17.66 -1.45 -20.36
N LEU A 254 17.06 -0.48 -21.07
CA LEU A 254 16.08 0.45 -20.51
C LEU A 254 14.78 -0.25 -20.10
N GLN A 255 14.40 -1.34 -20.79
CA GLN A 255 13.22 -2.15 -20.44
C GLN A 255 13.39 -2.85 -19.09
N TYR A 256 14.57 -3.39 -18.80
CA TYR A 256 14.86 -4.03 -17.51
C TYR A 256 14.82 -3.02 -16.36
N MET A 257 15.24 -1.78 -16.61
CA MET A 257 15.19 -0.71 -15.61
C MET A 257 13.76 -0.34 -15.21
N VAL A 258 12.78 -0.44 -16.11
CA VAL A 258 11.36 -0.21 -15.79
C VAL A 258 10.87 -1.25 -14.77
N TRP A 259 11.17 -2.53 -15.01
CA TRP A 259 10.81 -3.61 -14.07
C TRP A 259 11.55 -3.50 -12.74
N TYR A 260 12.84 -3.17 -12.77
CA TYR A 260 13.62 -2.91 -11.56
C TYR A 260 13.02 -1.74 -10.75
N HIS A 261 12.65 -0.64 -11.41
CA HIS A 261 12.02 0.52 -10.78
C HIS A 261 10.66 0.18 -10.17
N ALA A 262 9.86 -0.65 -10.85
CA ALA A 262 8.58 -1.15 -10.34
C ALA A 262 8.75 -2.05 -9.11
N VAL A 263 9.72 -2.97 -9.11
CA VAL A 263 10.05 -3.79 -7.94
C VAL A 263 10.57 -2.91 -6.79
N GLY A 264 11.37 -1.90 -7.12
CA GLY A 264 11.88 -0.92 -6.18
C GLY A 264 10.79 -0.13 -5.45
N LEU A 265 9.64 0.13 -6.09
CA LEU A 265 8.48 0.77 -5.45
C LEU A 265 8.00 -0.03 -4.22
N ILE A 266 7.81 -1.34 -4.40
CA ILE A 266 7.33 -2.24 -3.36
C ILE A 266 8.40 -2.38 -2.27
N TRP A 267 9.63 -2.66 -2.68
CA TRP A 267 10.73 -2.90 -1.75
C TRP A 267 11.05 -1.70 -0.85
N ILE A 268 11.15 -0.50 -1.42
CA ILE A 268 11.46 0.71 -0.65
C ILE A 268 10.27 1.09 0.24
N SER A 269 9.03 0.87 -0.20
CA SER A 269 7.84 1.09 0.65
C SER A 269 7.86 0.19 1.88
N GLU A 270 8.11 -1.11 1.71
CA GLU A 270 8.25 -2.06 2.81
C GLU A 270 9.41 -1.69 3.75
N PHE A 271 10.53 -1.22 3.18
CA PHE A 271 11.66 -0.74 3.96
C PHE A 271 11.31 0.48 4.83
N ILE A 272 10.60 1.46 4.28
CA ILE A 272 10.15 2.65 5.03
C ILE A 272 9.21 2.24 6.18
N LEU A 273 8.27 1.31 5.93
CA LEU A 273 7.37 0.79 6.96
C LEU A 273 8.11 -0.02 8.04
N ALA A 274 9.09 -0.82 7.66
CA ALA A 274 9.93 -1.57 8.61
C ALA A 274 10.79 -0.64 9.48
N CYS A 275 11.28 0.47 8.92
CA CYS A 275 11.98 1.52 9.68
C CYS A 275 11.07 2.16 10.73
N GLN A 276 9.80 2.40 10.39
CA GLN A 276 8.81 2.90 11.35
C GLN A 276 8.63 1.92 12.51
N GLN A 277 8.40 0.63 12.22
CA GLN A 277 8.19 -0.40 13.24
C GLN A 277 9.39 -0.52 14.19
N MET A 278 10.61 -0.52 13.65
CA MET A 278 11.84 -0.58 14.45
C MET A 278 12.03 0.66 15.31
N THR A 279 11.73 1.85 14.77
CA THR A 279 11.83 3.11 15.53
C THR A 279 10.87 3.13 16.71
N VAL A 280 9.61 2.71 16.51
CA VAL A 280 8.60 2.61 17.57
C VAL A 280 9.04 1.57 18.62
N ALA A 281 9.45 0.38 18.18
CA ALA A 281 9.91 -0.68 19.08
C ALA A 281 11.11 -0.23 19.93
N GLY A 282 12.11 0.40 19.31
CA GLY A 282 13.30 0.90 20.00
C GLY A 282 12.98 1.98 21.04
N ALA A 283 12.04 2.88 20.74
CA ALA A 283 11.61 3.92 21.67
C ALA A 283 10.85 3.33 22.87
N VAL A 284 9.94 2.37 22.61
CA VAL A 284 9.17 1.69 23.65
C VAL A 284 10.08 0.85 24.55
N VAL A 285 11.02 0.08 23.99
CA VAL A 285 12.00 -0.71 24.75
C VAL A 285 12.87 0.21 25.62
N THR A 286 13.39 1.30 25.05
CA THR A 286 14.20 2.27 25.81
C THR A 286 13.38 2.86 26.97
N TYR A 287 12.12 3.21 26.76
CA TYR A 287 11.27 3.74 27.84
C TYR A 287 10.91 2.69 28.89
N TYR A 288 10.56 1.47 28.48
CA TYR A 288 10.09 0.41 29.37
C TYR A 288 11.21 -0.10 30.28
N PHE A 289 12.39 -0.38 29.72
CA PHE A 289 13.51 -0.98 30.45
C PHE A 289 14.41 0.02 31.17
N THR A 290 14.31 1.32 30.89
CA THR A 290 15.03 2.32 31.70
C THR A 290 14.31 2.52 33.04
N ARG A 291 14.87 1.97 34.12
CA ARG A 291 14.33 2.08 35.49
C ARG A 291 14.28 3.52 35.98
N ASP A 292 15.40 4.24 35.89
CA ASP A 292 15.50 5.64 36.29
C ASP A 292 15.17 6.57 35.12
N LYS A 293 14.01 7.21 35.18
CA LYS A 293 13.54 8.10 34.10
C LYS A 293 14.40 9.35 33.94
N SER A 294 15.22 9.71 34.94
CA SER A 294 16.16 10.84 34.83
C SER A 294 17.32 10.57 33.86
N GLN A 295 17.65 9.30 33.61
CA GLN A 295 18.73 8.88 32.69
C GLN A 295 18.23 8.67 31.25
N MET A 296 16.97 8.98 30.97
CA MET A 296 16.38 8.83 29.65
C MET A 296 16.85 9.95 28.71
N PRO A 297 17.21 9.65 27.44
CA PRO A 297 17.48 10.70 26.47
C PRO A 297 16.25 11.61 26.31
N PHE A 298 16.48 12.92 26.15
CA PHE A 298 15.43 13.95 26.02
C PHE A 298 14.34 13.59 25.00
N THR A 299 14.70 12.87 23.93
CA THR A 299 13.76 12.31 22.96
C THR A 299 14.11 10.85 22.59
N PRO A 300 13.46 9.85 23.23
CA PRO A 300 13.74 8.43 22.97
C PRO A 300 13.54 7.99 21.52
N ILE A 301 12.66 8.67 20.79
CA ILE A 301 12.39 8.41 19.38
C ILE A 301 13.56 8.83 18.50
N VAL A 302 14.09 10.04 18.69
CA VAL A 302 15.25 10.52 17.92
C VAL A 302 16.45 9.62 18.20
N SER A 303 16.66 9.22 19.46
CA SER A 303 17.70 8.25 19.82
C SER A 303 17.53 6.91 19.11
N SER A 304 16.28 6.42 18.96
CA SER A 304 15.98 5.19 18.23
C SER A 304 16.18 5.33 16.72
N VAL A 305 15.78 6.44 16.11
CA VAL A 305 16.05 6.74 14.68
C VAL A 305 17.55 6.77 14.41
N LEU A 306 18.32 7.49 15.23
CA LEU A 306 19.78 7.55 15.07
C LEU A 306 20.44 6.17 15.19
N ARG A 307 19.93 5.31 16.08
CA ARG A 307 20.43 3.95 16.26
C ARG A 307 20.07 3.05 15.08
N LEU A 308 18.85 3.18 14.55
CA LEU A 308 18.41 2.52 13.33
C LEU A 308 19.35 2.88 12.16
N MET A 309 19.59 4.18 11.93
CA MET A 309 20.44 4.66 10.85
C MET A 309 21.90 4.23 11.00
N ARG A 310 22.44 4.19 12.23
CA ARG A 310 23.84 3.83 12.47
C ARG A 310 24.11 2.33 12.50
N TYR A 311 23.19 1.51 12.99
CA TYR A 311 23.48 0.10 13.31
C TYR A 311 22.55 -0.92 12.67
N HIS A 312 21.33 -0.57 12.27
CA HIS A 312 20.32 -1.56 11.85
C HIS A 312 19.82 -1.40 10.43
N LEU A 313 20.23 -0.35 9.72
CA LEU A 313 19.76 -0.07 8.37
C LEU A 313 19.90 -1.30 7.45
N GLY A 314 21.05 -1.97 7.45
CA GLY A 314 21.28 -3.17 6.63
C GLY A 314 20.36 -4.34 6.97
N THR A 315 20.11 -4.60 8.26
CA THR A 315 19.19 -5.67 8.70
C THR A 315 17.76 -5.36 8.28
N VAL A 316 17.33 -4.10 8.44
CA VAL A 316 15.98 -3.68 8.04
C VAL A 316 15.80 -3.75 6.53
N VAL A 317 16.79 -3.30 5.74
CA VAL A 317 16.78 -3.40 4.26
C VAL A 317 16.67 -4.87 3.82
N LYS A 318 17.46 -5.76 4.41
CA LYS A 318 17.43 -7.19 4.10
C LYS A 318 16.10 -7.84 4.51
N GLY A 319 15.56 -7.47 5.67
CA GLY A 319 14.26 -7.94 6.13
C GLY A 319 13.13 -7.53 5.19
N ALA A 320 13.10 -6.26 4.78
CA ALA A 320 12.14 -5.74 3.80
C ALA A 320 12.26 -6.46 2.45
N PHE A 321 13.48 -6.74 1.99
CA PHE A 321 13.70 -7.48 0.73
C PHE A 321 13.07 -8.87 0.77
N ILE A 322 13.25 -9.61 1.87
CA ILE A 322 12.67 -10.96 2.03
C ILE A 322 11.13 -10.91 2.01
N ILE A 323 10.53 -9.88 2.61
CA ILE A 323 9.07 -9.68 2.58
C ILE A 323 8.62 -9.41 1.13
N THR A 324 9.31 -8.52 0.41
CA THR A 324 9.00 -8.20 -0.99
C THR A 324 9.08 -9.42 -1.92
N LEU A 325 10.00 -10.36 -1.69
CA LEU A 325 10.09 -11.60 -2.46
C LEU A 325 8.84 -12.49 -2.37
N VAL A 326 8.09 -12.40 -1.27
CA VAL A 326 6.82 -13.13 -1.07
C VAL A 326 5.62 -12.29 -1.51
N GLU A 327 5.69 -10.97 -1.33
CA GLU A 327 4.64 -10.04 -1.68
C GLU A 327 4.41 -9.95 -3.21
N ILE A 328 5.49 -9.93 -4.01
CA ILE A 328 5.37 -9.83 -5.47
C ILE A 328 4.60 -11.03 -6.06
N PRO A 329 4.95 -12.30 -5.78
CA PRO A 329 4.15 -13.45 -6.22
C PRO A 329 2.70 -13.39 -5.76
N ARG A 330 2.44 -12.92 -4.53
CA ARG A 330 1.08 -12.78 -3.99
C ARG A 330 0.27 -11.75 -4.78
N LEU A 331 0.86 -10.61 -5.12
CA LEU A 331 0.23 -9.57 -5.94
C LEU A 331 -0.07 -10.09 -7.35
N ILE A 332 0.87 -10.79 -7.98
CA ILE A 332 0.68 -11.39 -9.31
C ILE A 332 -0.46 -12.41 -9.29
N LEU A 333 -0.48 -13.33 -8.32
CA LEU A 333 -1.56 -14.32 -8.20
C LEU A 333 -2.92 -13.68 -7.92
N THR A 334 -2.95 -12.62 -7.11
CA THR A 334 -4.19 -11.87 -6.83
C THR A 334 -4.71 -11.18 -8.08
N TYR A 335 -3.80 -10.60 -8.88
CA TYR A 335 -4.15 -10.01 -10.18
C TYR A 335 -4.69 -11.05 -11.15
N ILE A 336 -4.01 -12.20 -11.30
CA ILE A 336 -4.47 -13.32 -12.15
C ILE A 336 -5.85 -13.81 -11.70
N HIS A 337 -6.07 -13.99 -10.39
CA HIS A 337 -7.36 -14.39 -9.86
C HIS A 337 -8.47 -13.37 -10.17
N SER A 338 -8.16 -12.06 -10.09
CA SER A 338 -9.11 -11.01 -10.47
C SER A 338 -9.45 -11.03 -11.96
N GLN A 339 -8.48 -11.32 -12.83
CA GLN A 339 -8.69 -11.42 -14.28
C GLN A 339 -9.46 -12.67 -14.69
N LEU A 340 -9.27 -13.78 -13.98
CA LEU A 340 -9.96 -15.05 -14.23
C LEU A 340 -11.34 -15.15 -13.58
N LYS A 341 -11.75 -14.13 -12.81
CA LYS A 341 -13.03 -14.09 -12.11
C LYS A 341 -14.18 -14.18 -13.12
N GLY A 342 -14.87 -15.33 -13.11
CA GLY A 342 -16.00 -15.62 -14.01
C GLY A 342 -15.66 -16.47 -15.24
N ARG A 343 -14.37 -16.82 -15.46
CA ARG A 343 -13.91 -17.65 -16.60
C ARG A 343 -13.14 -18.91 -16.19
N GLU A 344 -12.97 -19.15 -14.88
CA GLU A 344 -12.16 -20.25 -14.33
C GLU A 344 -12.98 -21.49 -13.90
N ASN A 345 -12.38 -22.68 -14.06
CA ASN A 345 -12.90 -23.94 -13.52
C ASN A 345 -12.74 -24.01 -11.99
N ALA A 346 -13.56 -24.83 -11.32
CA ALA A 346 -13.56 -24.96 -9.85
C ALA A 346 -12.18 -25.32 -9.26
N CYS A 347 -11.41 -26.18 -9.93
CA CYS A 347 -10.06 -26.57 -9.51
C CYS A 347 -9.08 -25.38 -9.52
N ALA A 348 -9.04 -24.60 -10.62
CA ALA A 348 -8.18 -23.43 -10.75
C ALA A 348 -8.52 -22.36 -9.69
N ARG A 349 -9.81 -22.13 -9.45
CA ARG A 349 -10.28 -21.24 -8.39
C ARG A 349 -9.81 -21.66 -7.00
N CYS A 350 -9.92 -22.95 -6.69
CA CYS A 350 -9.49 -23.51 -5.40
C CYS A 350 -7.98 -23.35 -5.22
N MET A 351 -7.19 -23.73 -6.24
CA MET A 351 -5.73 -23.66 -6.20
C MET A 351 -5.22 -22.23 -6.06
N LEU A 352 -5.75 -21.27 -6.84
CA LEU A 352 -5.36 -19.85 -6.73
C LEU A 352 -5.66 -19.29 -5.34
N LYS A 353 -6.84 -19.58 -4.78
CA LYS A 353 -7.19 -19.16 -3.42
C LYS A 353 -6.27 -19.76 -2.36
N ALA A 354 -5.94 -21.05 -2.48
CA ALA A 354 -5.02 -21.72 -1.57
C ALA A 354 -3.62 -21.09 -1.63
N CYS A 355 -3.05 -20.88 -2.81
CA CYS A 355 -1.74 -20.24 -2.98
C CYS A 355 -1.71 -18.80 -2.45
N ILE A 356 -2.74 -18.00 -2.73
CA ILE A 356 -2.85 -16.63 -2.21
C ILE A 356 -2.90 -16.64 -0.67
N CYS A 357 -3.66 -17.57 -0.08
CA CYS A 357 -3.74 -17.73 1.37
C CYS A 357 -2.38 -18.12 1.97
N CYS A 358 -1.70 -19.11 1.40
CA CYS A 358 -0.38 -19.55 1.87
C CYS A 358 0.66 -18.43 1.81
N LEU A 359 0.72 -17.67 0.71
CA LEU A 359 1.64 -16.55 0.57
C LEU A 359 1.31 -15.40 1.52
N TRP A 360 0.03 -15.13 1.77
CA TRP A 360 -0.37 -14.16 2.78
C TRP A 360 0.07 -14.59 4.19
N CYS A 361 -0.15 -15.85 4.56
CA CYS A 361 0.31 -16.41 5.83
C CYS A 361 1.84 -16.31 5.96
N LEU A 362 2.57 -16.64 4.89
CA LEU A 362 4.03 -16.55 4.86
C LEU A 362 4.51 -15.10 5.02
N GLU A 363 3.90 -14.16 4.31
CA GLU A 363 4.19 -12.72 4.44
C GLU A 363 3.99 -12.26 5.89
N LYS A 364 2.86 -12.62 6.53
CA LYS A 364 2.60 -12.25 7.94
C LYS A 364 3.58 -12.90 8.91
N CYS A 365 3.98 -14.15 8.66
CA CYS A 365 5.00 -14.83 9.46
C CYS A 365 6.35 -14.12 9.33
N LEU A 366 6.79 -13.81 8.10
CA LEU A 366 8.06 -13.11 7.84
C LEU A 366 8.07 -11.71 8.43
N ALA A 367 6.98 -10.96 8.30
CA ALA A 367 6.84 -9.64 8.91
C ALA A 367 6.95 -9.72 10.45
N TYR A 368 6.29 -10.71 11.07
CA TYR A 368 6.38 -10.95 12.50
C TYR A 368 7.81 -11.33 12.94
N LEU A 369 8.46 -12.25 12.24
CA LEU A 369 9.84 -12.68 12.56
C LEU A 369 10.84 -11.51 12.43
N ASN A 370 10.72 -10.70 11.38
CA ASN A 370 11.54 -9.50 11.21
C ASN A 370 11.29 -8.50 12.35
N MET A 371 10.04 -8.25 12.70
CA MET A 371 9.69 -7.37 13.83
C MET A 371 10.27 -7.86 15.16
N VAL A 372 10.18 -9.17 15.44
CA VAL A 372 10.73 -9.77 16.66
C VAL A 372 12.26 -9.64 16.68
N SER A 373 12.94 -9.93 15.57
CA SER A 373 14.39 -9.77 15.45
C SER A 373 14.83 -8.33 15.76
N HIS A 374 14.13 -7.35 15.19
CA HIS A 374 14.35 -5.92 15.43
C HIS A 374 14.18 -5.53 16.91
N MET A 375 13.16 -6.08 17.58
CA MET A 375 12.93 -5.86 19.00
C MET A 375 14.05 -6.43 19.87
N TRP A 376 14.46 -7.69 19.64
CA TRP A 376 15.57 -8.32 20.37
C TRP A 376 16.88 -7.58 20.20
N MET A 377 17.16 -7.11 18.99
CA MET A 377 18.34 -6.32 18.70
C MET A 377 18.33 -4.98 19.46
N SER A 378 17.17 -4.30 19.50
CA SER A 378 16.99 -3.07 20.28
C SER A 378 17.20 -3.29 21.77
N LEU A 379 16.71 -4.42 22.30
CA LEU A 379 16.88 -4.81 23.70
C LEU A 379 18.33 -5.11 24.04
N PHE A 380 19.04 -5.88 23.21
CA PHE A 380 20.45 -6.21 23.40
C PHE A 380 21.33 -4.96 23.45
N LEU A 381 21.12 -4.01 22.53
CA LEU A 381 21.84 -2.74 22.55
C LEU A 381 21.49 -1.86 23.76
N HIS A 382 20.25 -1.90 24.24
CA HIS A 382 19.88 -1.20 25.47
C HIS A 382 20.63 -1.82 26.67
N ARG A 383 20.63 -3.15 26.78
CA ARG A 383 21.32 -3.86 27.87
C ARG A 383 22.82 -3.57 27.91
N ASN A 384 23.50 -3.59 26.76
CA ASN A 384 24.93 -3.27 26.68
C ASN A 384 25.25 -1.80 27.01
N ARG A 385 24.30 -0.87 26.80
CA ARG A 385 24.48 0.56 27.12
C ARG A 385 24.36 0.83 28.63
N PHE A 386 23.47 0.11 29.32
CA PHE A 386 23.15 0.36 30.73
C PHE A 386 23.79 -0.64 31.71
N GLY A 387 24.57 -1.61 31.22
CA GLY A 387 25.40 -2.47 32.08
C GLY A 387 24.64 -3.45 32.97
N GLU A 388 23.35 -3.71 32.70
CA GLU A 388 22.59 -4.75 33.38
C GLU A 388 22.93 -6.12 32.77
N MET A 389 24.03 -6.76 33.22
CA MET A 389 24.30 -8.17 32.93
C MET A 389 23.39 -9.09 33.75
#